data_AF-A0A1F3W9L9-F1
#
_entry.id   AF-A0A1F3W9L9-F1
#
_cell.length_a   1.000
_cell.length_b   1.000
_cell.length_c   1.000
_cell.angle_alpha   90.00
_cell.angle_beta   90.00
_cell.angle_gamma   90.00
#
_symmetry.space_group_name_H-M   'P 1'
#
loop_
_entity.id
_entity.type
_entity.pdbx_description
1 polymer ?
#
loop_
_entity_poly.entity_id
_entity_poly.type
_entity_poly.pdbx_seq_one_letter_code
_entity_poly.pdbx_strand_id
1 'polypeptide(L)'
;MANYKTPGVYVEEITKFPPSVAQVETAIPAFIGYTEKAEKLNGDTLAMIPKRITSILEYETYFGTAANEDTITVEIDDLLTDNGTERSIRVNQPSAKQPFLMYYSMQLYFANGGGPCYIISVGGYDGGTILFGDLVDGLAAVRKEDEPTLLLFPDATNLGNTDDFYGLYNLALTQCNELQDRFTIIDTEHYDEETGTPIEDLRDKISNEKDYIKYGAAYYPFLETILDYAYDEGDIIIQHTATNPIALKTAKENLEALSLEMNSTISGMRNTANIIASTPTYGTIADALEFIVAPSNFGGSYSPTNTTTFLALLDDAIESLSELSTQKSNTLNEVEAVLASINDEGPVAAATVAALEAARDTFLENFDGTTYRIDEILENLETLRTKLKNDSNATLRQETVTSDPLNIQDELLDIITYTLGVGVSVDATTDLLANIGAIVTIVSGANTSILDSNNGELNGRRLSTISSIDNATYNKIKSEINALPITLPPSSAMAGIYARIDSTRGVWKAPANVSLNYVIRPTVQISHEEQGDLNVHTTGKSINAIRAFTGKGN
;
A
#
# COMPACT_ATOMS: atom_id res chain seq x y z
N MET A 1 8.37 -31.86 55.44
CA MET A 1 9.67 -32.10 56.12
C MET A 1 9.68 -33.52 56.63
N ALA A 2 10.67 -34.32 56.23
CA ALA A 2 10.79 -35.71 56.67
C ALA A 2 11.11 -35.77 58.17
N ASN A 3 10.52 -36.73 58.89
CA ASN A 3 10.65 -36.87 60.34
C ASN A 3 11.60 -38.05 60.65
N TYR A 4 12.85 -37.77 60.99
CA TYR A 4 13.86 -38.79 61.32
C TYR A 4 13.75 -39.18 62.81
N LYS A 5 13.53 -40.47 63.11
CA LYS A 5 13.23 -40.99 64.46
C LYS A 5 14.42 -41.67 65.17
N THR A 6 15.65 -41.46 64.73
CA THR A 6 16.85 -42.05 65.37
C THR A 6 17.98 -41.02 65.45
N PRO A 7 18.73 -40.96 66.57
CA PRO A 7 19.88 -40.05 66.68
C PRO A 7 20.98 -40.46 65.70
N GLY A 8 21.30 -39.60 64.74
CA GLY A 8 22.36 -39.78 63.74
C GLY A 8 22.61 -38.48 62.97
N VAL A 9 23.75 -38.39 62.29
CA VAL A 9 24.07 -37.29 61.37
C VAL A 9 23.54 -37.66 59.98
N TYR A 10 22.67 -36.83 59.42
CA TYR A 10 22.12 -37.00 58.07
C TYR A 10 22.71 -35.93 57.15
N VAL A 11 23.11 -36.34 55.94
CA VAL A 11 23.45 -35.41 54.86
C VAL A 11 22.27 -35.42 53.89
N GLU A 12 21.58 -34.29 53.78
CA GLU A 12 20.60 -34.07 52.72
C GLU A 12 21.31 -33.39 51.53
N GLU A 13 21.20 -34.00 50.35
CA GLU A 13 21.69 -33.40 49.12
C GLU A 13 20.75 -32.25 48.72
N ILE A 14 21.17 -31.02 49.00
CA ILE A 14 20.51 -29.84 48.45
C ILE A 14 20.94 -29.76 46.99
N THR A 15 20.02 -30.05 46.06
CA THR A 15 20.26 -29.81 44.64
C THR A 15 20.53 -28.31 44.43
N LYS A 16 21.80 -27.94 44.26
CA LYS A 16 22.23 -26.66 43.70
C LYS A 16 22.02 -26.68 42.19
N PHE A 17 20.79 -26.83 41.72
CA PHE A 17 20.48 -26.23 40.44
C PHE A 17 20.34 -24.73 40.72
N PRO A 18 21.13 -23.86 40.07
CA PRO A 18 20.82 -22.43 40.14
C PRO A 18 19.34 -22.27 39.76
N PRO A 19 18.60 -21.33 40.37
CA PRO A 19 17.27 -21.01 39.87
C PRO A 19 17.40 -20.78 38.37
N SER A 20 16.57 -21.46 37.57
CA SER A 20 16.43 -21.14 36.16
C SER A 20 15.94 -19.70 36.12
N VAL A 21 16.87 -18.76 35.97
CA VAL A 21 16.53 -17.36 35.75
C VAL A 21 15.81 -17.37 34.41
N ALA A 22 14.53 -16.99 34.40
CA ALA A 22 13.86 -16.70 33.15
C ALA A 22 14.74 -15.72 32.39
N GLN A 23 15.19 -16.07 31.18
CA GLN A 23 15.93 -15.13 30.34
C GLN A 23 15.00 -13.95 30.10
N VAL A 24 15.28 -12.84 30.77
CA VAL A 24 14.68 -11.55 30.44
C VAL A 24 15.43 -11.07 29.21
N GLU A 25 14.70 -10.80 28.14
CA GLU A 25 15.27 -10.27 26.91
C GLU A 25 15.95 -8.93 27.23
N THR A 26 17.23 -8.81 26.87
CA THR A 26 18.05 -7.61 27.13
C THR A 26 18.36 -6.83 25.87
N ALA A 27 18.11 -7.40 24.69
CA ALA A 27 18.17 -6.73 23.40
C ALA A 27 16.74 -6.38 22.91
N ILE A 28 16.22 -5.24 23.36
CA ILE A 28 14.89 -4.74 23.01
C ILE A 28 15.07 -3.48 22.17
N PRO A 29 14.92 -3.58 20.83
CA PRO A 29 15.09 -2.44 19.95
C PRO A 29 13.92 -1.47 19.97
N ALA A 30 14.20 -0.21 19.74
CA ALA A 30 13.26 0.82 19.36
C ALA A 30 13.52 1.25 17.92
N PHE A 31 12.52 1.06 17.07
CA PHE A 31 12.49 1.49 15.69
C PHE A 31 11.79 2.85 15.59
N ILE A 32 12.49 3.84 15.05
CA ILE A 32 12.01 5.21 14.89
C ILE A 32 11.91 5.52 13.40
N GLY A 33 10.71 5.90 12.94
CA GLY A 33 10.47 6.19 11.54
C GLY A 33 8.98 6.29 11.18
N TYR A 34 8.70 6.33 9.90
CA TYR A 34 7.36 6.57 9.36
C TYR A 34 6.58 5.27 9.23
N THR A 35 5.26 5.36 9.36
CA THR A 35 4.34 4.22 9.27
C THR A 35 3.10 4.62 8.48
N GLU A 36 2.36 3.67 7.92
CA GLU A 36 1.14 3.98 7.16
C GLU A 36 0.10 4.69 8.03
N LYS A 37 -0.09 4.16 9.24
CA LYS A 37 -1.00 4.68 10.26
C LYS A 37 -0.34 4.61 11.63
N ALA A 38 -0.97 5.20 12.64
CA ALA A 38 -0.54 5.06 14.02
C ALA A 38 -1.76 5.17 14.94
N GLU A 39 -2.47 4.07 15.12
CA GLU A 39 -3.77 4.06 15.81
C GLU A 39 -3.96 2.81 16.66
N LYS A 40 -4.60 2.96 17.81
CA LYS A 40 -5.08 1.86 18.65
C LYS A 40 -6.39 1.31 18.11
N LEU A 41 -6.76 0.12 18.58
CA LEU A 41 -8.03 -0.54 18.23
C LEU A 41 -9.30 0.27 18.59
N ASN A 42 -9.19 1.24 19.51
CA ASN A 42 -10.29 2.13 19.90
C ASN A 42 -10.29 3.48 19.14
N GLY A 43 -9.39 3.66 18.17
CA GLY A 43 -9.25 4.91 17.39
C GLY A 43 -8.35 5.97 18.04
N ASP A 44 -7.78 5.72 19.23
CA ASP A 44 -6.81 6.64 19.80
C ASP A 44 -5.51 6.63 19.00
N THR A 45 -4.94 7.80 18.73
CA THR A 45 -3.64 7.89 18.05
C THR A 45 -2.48 7.29 18.85
N LEU A 46 -1.51 6.73 18.13
CA LEU A 46 -0.18 6.29 18.57
C LEU A 46 0.95 7.12 17.96
N ALA A 47 0.63 8.19 17.22
CA ALA A 47 1.64 9.07 16.65
C ALA A 47 2.53 9.65 17.77
N MET A 48 3.85 9.53 17.63
CA MET A 48 4.85 9.96 18.62
C MET A 48 4.72 9.31 20.01
N ILE A 49 3.98 8.21 20.12
CA ILE A 49 3.84 7.45 21.37
C ILE A 49 4.57 6.12 21.19
N PRO A 50 5.70 5.89 21.91
CA PRO A 50 6.37 4.61 21.88
C PRO A 50 5.43 3.47 22.25
N LYS A 51 5.31 2.50 21.34
CA LYS A 51 4.42 1.35 21.50
C LYS A 51 5.23 0.07 21.43
N ARG A 52 5.21 -0.68 22.53
CA ARG A 52 5.74 -2.04 22.56
C ARG A 52 4.86 -2.99 21.74
N ILE A 53 5.49 -3.76 20.87
CA ILE A 53 4.89 -4.84 20.07
C ILE A 53 5.72 -6.11 20.18
N THR A 54 5.15 -7.24 19.79
CA THR A 54 5.79 -8.56 19.89
C THR A 54 5.80 -9.35 18.59
N SER A 55 5.14 -8.87 17.54
CA SER A 55 5.04 -9.56 16.25
C SER A 55 4.76 -8.59 15.11
N ILE A 56 4.98 -9.05 13.87
CA ILE A 56 4.58 -8.32 12.66
C ILE A 56 3.06 -8.12 12.57
N LEU A 57 2.24 -9.07 13.05
CA LEU A 57 0.78 -8.93 13.04
C LEU A 57 0.31 -7.78 13.94
N GLU A 58 0.95 -7.60 15.09
CA GLU A 58 0.69 -6.43 15.95
C GLU A 58 1.17 -5.14 15.29
N TYR A 59 2.30 -5.17 14.55
CA TYR A 59 2.74 -4.03 13.77
C TYR A 59 1.68 -3.63 12.74
N GLU A 60 1.23 -4.55 11.88
CA GLU A 60 0.21 -4.29 10.84
C GLU A 60 -1.09 -3.76 11.44
N THR A 61 -1.49 -4.30 12.60
CA THR A 61 -2.70 -3.87 13.31
C THR A 61 -2.64 -2.39 13.69
N TYR A 62 -1.53 -1.94 14.28
CA TYR A 62 -1.38 -0.59 14.85
C TYR A 62 -0.78 0.43 13.88
N PHE A 63 0.06 -0.03 12.94
CA PHE A 63 0.95 0.80 12.13
C PHE A 63 0.79 0.60 10.62
N GLY A 64 0.09 -0.46 10.20
CA GLY A 64 -0.22 -0.71 8.78
C GLY A 64 0.91 -1.40 8.01
N THR A 65 0.90 -1.26 6.69
CA THR A 65 1.79 -1.94 5.74
C THR A 65 2.72 -0.95 5.02
N ALA A 66 3.54 -1.43 4.08
CA ALA A 66 4.39 -0.56 3.26
C ALA A 66 3.58 0.40 2.39
N ALA A 67 4.20 1.53 2.03
CA ALA A 67 3.70 2.41 0.98
C ALA A 67 3.76 1.69 -0.38
N ASN A 68 2.74 1.88 -1.19
CA ASN A 68 2.69 1.31 -2.55
C ASN A 68 3.72 2.01 -3.44
N GLU A 69 4.51 1.22 -4.17
CA GLU A 69 5.31 1.71 -5.27
C GLU A 69 4.42 2.10 -6.45
N ASP A 70 4.71 3.26 -7.06
CA ASP A 70 3.95 3.88 -8.14
C ASP A 70 4.76 3.97 -9.45
N THR A 71 6.04 3.59 -9.43
CA THR A 71 6.95 3.69 -10.59
C THR A 71 7.44 2.35 -11.13
N ILE A 72 6.79 1.24 -10.77
CA ILE A 72 7.03 -0.07 -11.38
C ILE A 72 6.49 -0.02 -12.82
N THR A 73 7.32 -0.39 -13.79
CA THR A 73 6.91 -0.46 -15.20
C THR A 73 7.05 -1.87 -15.75
N VAL A 74 6.13 -2.23 -16.65
CA VAL A 74 6.09 -3.53 -17.30
C VAL A 74 6.12 -3.32 -18.80
N GLU A 75 7.15 -3.89 -19.43
CA GLU A 75 7.36 -3.89 -20.88
C GLU A 75 7.10 -5.31 -21.40
N ILE A 76 6.27 -5.42 -22.44
CA ILE A 76 5.96 -6.65 -23.16
C ILE A 76 6.37 -6.46 -24.62
N ASP A 77 7.14 -7.39 -25.16
CA ASP A 77 7.54 -7.39 -26.57
C ASP A 77 7.12 -8.71 -27.23
N ASP A 78 6.20 -8.60 -28.21
CA ASP A 78 5.71 -9.71 -29.03
C ASP A 78 6.36 -9.68 -30.42
N LEU A 79 7.29 -10.62 -30.63
CA LEU A 79 8.04 -10.76 -31.88
C LEU A 79 7.50 -11.93 -32.70
N LEU A 80 7.20 -11.69 -33.99
CA LEU A 80 6.83 -12.75 -34.91
C LEU A 80 8.08 -13.51 -35.37
N THR A 81 8.16 -14.80 -35.04
CA THR A 81 9.22 -15.72 -35.49
C THR A 81 8.65 -16.78 -36.43
N ASP A 82 9.54 -17.58 -37.06
CA ASP A 82 9.14 -18.71 -37.90
C ASP A 82 8.29 -19.76 -37.14
N ASN A 83 8.35 -19.76 -35.81
CA ASN A 83 7.63 -20.69 -34.92
C ASN A 83 6.38 -20.07 -34.26
N GLY A 84 5.99 -18.86 -34.66
CA GLY A 84 4.88 -18.11 -34.06
C GLY A 84 5.36 -16.88 -33.29
N THR A 85 4.46 -16.30 -32.48
CA THR A 85 4.78 -15.13 -31.66
C THR A 85 5.55 -15.55 -30.42
N GLU A 86 6.75 -14.99 -30.23
CA GLU A 86 7.50 -15.09 -28.98
C GLU A 86 7.29 -13.83 -28.14
N ARG A 87 6.88 -14.02 -26.88
CA ARG A 87 6.62 -12.95 -25.91
C ARG A 87 7.77 -12.81 -24.91
N SER A 88 8.41 -11.66 -24.89
CA SER A 88 9.29 -11.22 -23.81
C SER A 88 8.50 -10.36 -22.82
N ILE A 89 8.77 -10.54 -21.52
CA ILE A 89 8.20 -9.70 -20.47
C ILE A 89 9.38 -9.21 -19.63
N ARG A 90 9.45 -7.90 -19.43
CA ARG A 90 10.45 -7.25 -18.60
C ARG A 90 9.73 -6.36 -17.59
N VAL A 91 9.97 -6.65 -16.32
CA VAL A 91 9.53 -5.80 -15.22
C VAL A 91 10.73 -5.01 -14.74
N ASN A 92 10.58 -3.69 -14.69
CA ASN A 92 11.63 -2.80 -14.20
C ASN A 92 11.46 -2.55 -12.71
N GLN A 93 12.59 -2.40 -12.02
CA GLN A 93 12.63 -1.85 -10.66
C GLN A 93 11.95 -0.48 -10.64
N PRO A 94 11.29 -0.09 -9.52
CA PRO A 94 10.76 1.26 -9.37
C PRO A 94 11.84 2.29 -9.66
N SER A 95 11.56 3.21 -10.59
CA SER A 95 12.52 4.25 -10.98
C SER A 95 12.74 5.30 -9.89
N ALA A 96 11.73 5.52 -9.06
CA ALA A 96 11.80 6.28 -7.82
C ALA A 96 11.12 5.45 -6.72
N LYS A 97 11.91 4.87 -5.82
CA LYS A 97 11.40 4.03 -4.74
C LYS A 97 10.75 4.88 -3.66
N GLN A 98 9.68 4.38 -3.06
CA GLN A 98 9.12 5.01 -1.86
C GLN A 98 10.17 5.09 -0.75
N PRO A 99 10.28 6.22 -0.02
CA PRO A 99 11.36 6.42 0.95
C PRO A 99 11.12 5.70 2.29
N PHE A 100 9.96 5.08 2.48
CA PHE A 100 9.51 4.49 3.74
C PHE A 100 9.88 3.00 3.82
N LEU A 101 10.93 2.69 4.58
CA LEU A 101 11.52 1.35 4.72
C LEU A 101 11.13 0.65 6.03
N MET A 102 10.44 1.33 6.94
CA MET A 102 10.06 0.81 8.26
C MET A 102 9.36 -0.55 8.20
N TYR A 103 8.32 -0.73 7.38
CA TYR A 103 7.59 -2.00 7.31
C TYR A 103 8.47 -3.17 6.84
N TYR A 104 9.23 -2.96 5.76
CA TYR A 104 10.16 -3.97 5.25
C TYR A 104 11.29 -4.29 6.25
N SER A 105 11.77 -3.27 6.97
CA SER A 105 12.71 -3.42 8.07
C SER A 105 12.16 -4.27 9.21
N MET A 106 10.88 -4.10 9.56
CA MET A 106 10.23 -4.93 10.57
C MET A 106 10.10 -6.39 10.13
N GLN A 107 9.76 -6.64 8.87
CA GLN A 107 9.75 -7.99 8.31
C GLN A 107 11.14 -8.63 8.40
N LEU A 108 12.18 -7.89 8.02
CA LEU A 108 13.57 -8.36 8.07
C LEU A 108 14.03 -8.62 9.52
N TYR A 109 13.65 -7.76 10.47
CA TYR A 109 13.94 -7.92 11.89
C TYR A 109 13.34 -9.22 12.46
N PHE A 110 12.03 -9.43 12.28
CA PHE A 110 11.35 -10.63 12.79
C PHE A 110 11.83 -11.90 12.07
N ALA A 111 12.08 -11.84 10.76
CA ALA A 111 12.64 -12.97 10.01
C ALA A 111 14.02 -13.40 10.54
N ASN A 112 14.81 -12.47 11.09
CA ASN A 112 16.12 -12.74 11.67
C ASN A 112 16.09 -13.11 13.17
N GLY A 113 14.92 -13.36 13.74
CA GLY A 113 14.72 -13.78 15.13
C GLY A 113 14.54 -12.61 16.10
N GLY A 114 14.01 -11.50 15.60
CA GLY A 114 13.55 -10.39 16.42
C GLY A 114 12.52 -10.83 17.47
N GLY A 115 12.67 -10.27 18.67
CA GLY A 115 11.72 -10.41 19.77
C GLY A 115 10.89 -9.13 19.93
N PRO A 116 10.33 -8.89 21.13
CA PRO A 116 9.65 -7.64 21.44
C PRO A 116 10.48 -6.41 21.14
N CYS A 117 9.82 -5.38 20.63
CA CYS A 117 10.43 -4.12 20.25
C CYS A 117 9.47 -2.96 20.45
N TYR A 118 9.99 -1.74 20.43
CA TYR A 118 9.23 -0.52 20.44
C TYR A 118 9.16 0.08 19.03
N ILE A 119 7.98 0.57 18.67
CA ILE A 119 7.76 1.35 17.46
C ILE A 119 7.44 2.78 17.87
N ILE A 120 8.12 3.73 17.23
CA ILE A 120 7.85 5.15 17.35
C ILE A 120 7.52 5.64 15.94
N SER A 121 6.23 5.78 15.67
CA SER A 121 5.75 6.39 14.43
C SER A 121 5.90 7.90 14.51
N VAL A 122 6.72 8.46 13.61
CA VAL A 122 7.01 9.90 13.55
C VAL A 122 6.14 10.64 12.52
N GLY A 123 5.43 9.92 11.67
CA GLY A 123 4.57 10.47 10.62
C GLY A 123 3.97 9.41 9.70
N GLY A 124 3.00 9.83 8.90
CA GLY A 124 2.36 9.05 7.83
C GLY A 124 3.10 9.16 6.48
N TYR A 125 2.64 8.42 5.48
CA TYR A 125 3.24 8.46 4.13
C TYR A 125 2.89 9.72 3.32
N ASP A 126 1.86 10.47 3.73
CA ASP A 126 1.29 11.63 3.01
C ASP A 126 2.30 12.76 2.69
N GLY A 127 3.43 12.82 3.40
CA GLY A 127 4.49 13.80 3.16
C GLY A 127 5.49 13.42 2.07
N GLY A 128 5.51 12.15 1.66
CA GLY A 128 6.39 11.61 0.59
C GLY A 128 7.90 11.80 0.82
N THR A 129 8.35 12.23 2.00
CA THR A 129 9.75 12.57 2.29
C THR A 129 10.05 12.35 3.76
N ILE A 130 11.28 11.92 4.06
CA ILE A 130 11.79 11.73 5.43
C ILE A 130 12.38 13.05 5.93
N LEU A 131 11.90 13.52 7.08
CA LEU A 131 12.37 14.76 7.70
C LEU A 131 13.29 14.46 8.89
N PHE A 132 14.45 15.13 8.91
CA PHE A 132 15.40 15.03 10.03
C PHE A 132 14.75 15.37 11.38
N GLY A 133 13.93 16.43 11.42
CA GLY A 133 13.23 16.88 12.63
C GLY A 133 12.32 15.80 13.22
N ASP A 134 11.57 15.10 12.38
CA ASP A 134 10.62 14.06 12.82
C ASP A 134 11.36 12.89 13.47
N LEU A 135 12.48 12.45 12.90
CA LEU A 135 13.32 11.39 13.49
C LEU A 135 13.99 11.81 14.79
N VAL A 136 14.41 13.08 14.91
CA VAL A 136 14.96 13.64 16.16
C VAL A 136 13.89 13.71 17.24
N ASP A 137 12.67 14.11 16.90
CA ASP A 137 11.56 14.14 17.85
C ASP A 137 11.15 12.73 18.29
N GLY A 138 11.22 11.75 17.39
CA GLY A 138 11.06 10.33 17.72
C GLY A 138 12.16 9.80 18.67
N LEU A 139 13.41 10.21 18.47
CA LEU A 139 14.52 9.93 19.39
C LEU A 139 14.29 10.55 20.78
N ALA A 140 13.74 11.76 20.84
CA ALA A 140 13.36 12.40 22.09
C ALA A 140 12.17 11.70 22.78
N ALA A 141 11.25 11.11 22.01
CA ALA A 141 10.13 10.33 22.54
C ALA A 141 10.61 9.03 23.21
N VAL A 142 11.46 8.24 22.54
CA VAL A 142 12.00 6.99 23.11
C VAL A 142 12.89 7.21 24.34
N ARG A 143 13.45 8.42 24.50
CA ARG A 143 14.23 8.79 25.69
C ARG A 143 13.44 8.64 26.99
N LYS A 144 12.10 8.72 26.93
CA LYS A 144 11.20 8.64 28.10
C LYS A 144 10.86 7.20 28.50
N GLU A 145 11.28 6.22 27.69
CA GLU A 145 11.05 4.79 27.91
C GLU A 145 12.32 4.12 28.45
N ASP A 146 12.15 3.30 29.49
CA ASP A 146 13.26 2.64 30.21
C ASP A 146 13.65 1.27 29.61
N GLU A 147 12.73 0.59 28.90
CA GLU A 147 12.95 -0.76 28.37
C GLU A 147 13.82 -0.83 27.09
N PRO A 148 13.77 0.14 26.15
CA PRO A 148 14.58 0.08 24.93
C PRO A 148 16.09 0.10 25.18
N THR A 149 16.79 -0.90 24.64
CA THR A 149 18.26 -1.03 24.74
C THR A 149 18.97 -0.89 23.39
N LEU A 150 18.25 -0.97 22.27
CA LEU A 150 18.81 -0.70 20.94
C LEU A 150 18.03 0.45 20.26
N LEU A 151 18.72 1.31 19.53
CA LEU A 151 18.13 2.39 18.72
C LEU A 151 18.39 2.13 17.23
N LEU A 152 17.33 2.25 16.43
CA LEU A 152 17.35 2.04 14.98
C LEU A 152 16.51 3.09 14.24
N PHE A 153 16.97 3.46 13.05
CA PHE A 153 16.32 4.43 12.17
C PHE A 153 16.17 3.87 10.74
N PRO A 154 15.21 2.96 10.50
CA PRO A 154 15.03 2.29 9.21
C PRO A 154 14.97 3.22 7.98
N ASP A 155 14.34 4.38 8.14
CA ASP A 155 14.09 5.31 7.03
C ASP A 155 15.23 6.34 6.85
N ALA A 156 16.22 6.37 7.74
CA ALA A 156 17.22 7.43 7.76
C ALA A 156 18.00 7.54 6.45
N THR A 157 18.22 6.42 5.74
CA THR A 157 18.97 6.41 4.47
C THR A 157 18.28 7.20 3.35
N ASN A 158 17.01 7.57 3.53
CA ASN A 158 16.27 8.45 2.61
C ASN A 158 16.18 9.90 3.12
N LEU A 159 17.01 10.30 4.09
CA LEU A 159 17.24 11.70 4.41
C LEU A 159 17.96 12.39 3.23
N GLY A 160 17.57 13.62 2.94
CA GLY A 160 18.04 14.32 1.74
C GLY A 160 19.51 14.76 1.74
N ASN A 161 20.26 14.53 2.82
CA ASN A 161 21.69 14.85 2.88
C ASN A 161 22.45 14.10 4.00
N THR A 162 23.76 13.94 3.75
CA THR A 162 24.73 13.27 4.62
C THR A 162 24.89 13.88 6.00
N ASP A 163 24.78 15.21 6.12
CA ASP A 163 24.97 15.90 7.40
C ASP A 163 23.82 15.60 8.36
N ASP A 164 22.59 15.57 7.87
CA ASP A 164 21.41 15.19 8.65
C ASP A 164 21.44 13.69 8.99
N PHE A 165 21.82 12.83 8.03
CA PHE A 165 21.94 11.38 8.26
C PHE A 165 22.88 11.04 9.42
N TYR A 166 24.14 11.48 9.34
CA TYR A 166 25.10 11.21 10.42
C TYR A 166 24.88 12.12 11.64
N GLY A 167 24.25 13.29 11.46
CA GLY A 167 23.78 14.15 12.55
C GLY A 167 22.81 13.40 13.47
N LEU A 168 21.88 12.63 12.90
CA LEU A 168 20.94 11.82 13.66
C LEU A 168 21.65 10.75 14.48
N TYR A 169 22.62 10.05 13.89
CA TYR A 169 23.42 9.06 14.61
C TYR A 169 24.32 9.67 15.70
N ASN A 170 24.89 10.86 15.48
CA ASN A 170 25.63 11.58 16.51
C ASN A 170 24.72 11.95 17.72
N LEU A 171 23.47 12.33 17.46
CA LEU A 171 22.47 12.57 18.51
C LEU A 171 22.10 11.28 19.25
N ALA A 172 21.90 10.18 18.52
CA ALA A 172 21.63 8.87 19.12
C ALA A 172 22.79 8.39 20.01
N LEU A 173 24.04 8.49 19.54
CA LEU A 173 25.24 8.18 20.33
C LEU A 173 25.36 9.04 21.59
N THR A 174 24.99 10.32 21.49
CA THR A 174 24.95 11.23 22.64
C THR A 174 23.94 10.75 23.67
N GLN A 175 22.71 10.42 23.26
CA GLN A 175 21.70 9.89 24.15
C GLN A 175 22.12 8.54 24.77
N CYS A 176 22.73 7.64 24.00
CA CYS A 176 23.26 6.39 24.52
C CYS A 176 24.32 6.61 25.60
N ASN A 177 25.22 7.59 25.41
CA ASN A 177 26.24 7.94 26.40
C ASN A 177 25.65 8.51 27.69
N GLU A 178 24.63 9.36 27.57
CA GLU A 178 23.99 10.01 28.71
C GLU A 178 23.18 9.04 29.56
N LEU A 179 22.40 8.14 28.92
CA LEU A 179 21.53 7.20 29.62
C LEU A 179 22.23 5.91 30.04
N GLN A 180 23.29 5.51 29.32
CA GLN A 180 24.13 4.33 29.60
C GLN A 180 23.38 3.00 29.61
N ASP A 181 22.15 2.97 29.12
CA ASP A 181 21.24 1.82 29.07
C ASP A 181 20.95 1.33 27.64
N ARG A 182 21.41 2.08 26.62
CA ARG A 182 21.10 1.83 25.21
C ARG A 182 22.30 1.94 24.29
N PHE A 183 22.15 1.36 23.10
CA PHE A 183 23.17 1.23 22.07
C PHE A 183 22.55 1.50 20.70
N THR A 184 23.24 2.15 19.78
CA THR A 184 22.71 2.45 18.44
C THR A 184 23.36 1.58 17.36
N ILE A 185 22.55 1.03 16.45
CA ILE A 185 23.07 0.30 15.29
C ILE A 185 23.07 1.28 14.12
N ILE A 186 24.25 1.47 13.52
CA ILE A 186 24.50 2.53 12.54
C ILE A 186 24.59 1.89 11.16
N ASP A 187 23.76 2.37 10.23
CA ASP A 187 23.91 2.07 8.81
C ASP A 187 24.85 3.08 8.13
N THR A 188 25.42 2.71 7.00
CA THR A 188 26.01 3.69 6.07
C THR A 188 24.89 4.39 5.30
N GLU A 189 25.11 5.63 4.87
CA GLU A 189 24.09 6.38 4.11
C GLU A 189 23.81 5.74 2.74
N HIS A 190 24.89 5.28 2.10
CA HIS A 190 24.87 4.64 0.80
C HIS A 190 25.58 3.28 0.88
N TYR A 191 25.47 2.47 -0.17
CA TYR A 191 26.10 1.14 -0.19
C TYR A 191 27.19 0.97 -1.25
N ASP A 192 27.21 1.76 -2.31
CA ASP A 192 28.23 1.69 -3.36
C ASP A 192 28.97 3.02 -3.54
N GLU A 193 30.10 2.95 -4.26
CA GLU A 193 30.93 4.12 -4.58
C GLU A 193 30.39 4.96 -5.74
N GLU A 194 29.37 4.46 -6.45
CA GLU A 194 28.69 5.22 -7.53
C GLU A 194 27.73 6.25 -6.94
N THR A 195 27.17 5.97 -5.77
CA THR A 195 26.20 6.80 -5.05
C THR A 195 26.84 7.64 -3.93
N GLY A 196 28.09 7.37 -3.52
CA GLY A 196 28.80 8.20 -2.53
C GLY A 196 30.10 7.56 -2.04
N THR A 197 30.63 7.98 -0.89
CA THR A 197 31.83 7.39 -0.28
C THR A 197 31.50 6.83 1.10
N PRO A 198 30.70 5.75 1.19
CA PRO A 198 29.98 5.38 2.42
C PRO A 198 30.88 5.15 3.64
N ILE A 199 32.09 4.64 3.40
CA ILE A 199 33.07 4.37 4.46
C ILE A 199 33.75 5.65 4.95
N GLU A 200 34.12 6.54 4.03
CA GLU A 200 34.78 7.82 4.34
C GLU A 200 33.79 8.78 4.99
N ASP A 201 32.59 8.90 4.42
CA ASP A 201 31.51 9.76 4.94
C ASP A 201 31.16 9.38 6.39
N LEU A 202 30.99 8.09 6.69
CA LEU A 202 30.77 7.64 8.07
C LEU A 202 31.93 8.05 8.99
N ARG A 203 33.17 7.80 8.54
CA ARG A 203 34.37 8.08 9.34
C ARG A 203 34.61 9.56 9.55
N ASP A 204 34.18 10.42 8.65
CA ASP A 204 34.38 11.86 8.74
C ASP A 204 33.24 12.55 9.49
N LYS A 205 32.00 12.12 9.29
CA LYS A 205 30.79 12.78 9.80
C LYS A 205 30.33 12.30 11.17
N ILE A 206 30.66 11.06 11.57
CA ILE A 206 30.51 10.64 12.97
C ILE A 206 31.57 11.37 13.80
N SER A 207 31.19 12.46 14.45
CA SER A 207 32.14 13.44 15.01
C SER A 207 32.38 13.27 16.51
N ASN A 208 31.59 12.44 17.20
CA ASN A 208 31.73 12.26 18.64
C ASN A 208 33.07 11.59 19.04
N GLU A 209 33.51 11.89 20.26
CA GLU A 209 34.72 11.31 20.84
C GLU A 209 34.55 9.82 21.24
N LYS A 210 35.67 9.18 21.60
CA LYS A 210 35.74 7.76 21.98
C LYS A 210 34.73 7.34 23.05
N ASP A 211 34.38 8.23 23.97
CA ASP A 211 33.42 7.94 25.03
C ASP A 211 31.97 7.84 24.55
N TYR A 212 31.65 8.38 23.38
CA TYR A 212 30.32 8.31 22.78
C TYR A 212 30.24 7.17 21.77
N ILE A 213 31.21 7.08 20.85
CA ILE A 213 31.18 6.09 19.75
C ILE A 213 31.24 4.63 20.26
N LYS A 214 31.66 4.39 21.51
CA LYS A 214 31.62 3.06 22.14
C LYS A 214 30.20 2.51 22.35
N TYR A 215 29.17 3.36 22.21
CA TYR A 215 27.75 2.99 22.30
C TYR A 215 27.09 2.78 20.93
N GLY A 216 27.86 2.61 19.86
CA GLY A 216 27.31 2.24 18.55
C GLY A 216 28.14 1.22 17.78
N ALA A 217 27.50 0.55 16.84
CA ALA A 217 28.15 -0.37 15.90
C ALA A 217 27.67 -0.10 14.49
N ALA A 218 28.60 0.16 13.59
CA ALA A 218 28.30 0.37 12.17
C ALA A 218 28.31 -0.95 11.40
N TYR A 219 27.40 -1.11 10.44
CA TYR A 219 27.28 -2.29 9.56
C TYR A 219 27.24 -1.87 8.09
N TYR A 220 27.94 -2.63 7.25
CA TYR A 220 28.04 -2.41 5.81
C TYR A 220 28.26 -3.76 5.08
N PRO A 221 27.72 -3.98 3.87
CA PRO A 221 26.90 -3.08 3.06
C PRO A 221 25.39 -3.35 3.24
N PHE A 222 24.56 -2.73 2.39
CA PHE A 222 23.12 -3.01 2.31
C PHE A 222 22.86 -4.44 1.84
N LEU A 223 21.61 -4.87 2.00
CA LEU A 223 21.18 -6.24 1.77
C LEU A 223 20.10 -6.25 0.68
N GLU A 224 20.28 -7.06 -0.36
CA GLU A 224 19.20 -7.40 -1.29
C GLU A 224 18.36 -8.50 -0.65
N THR A 225 17.04 -8.30 -0.59
CA THR A 225 16.11 -9.20 0.10
C THR A 225 15.13 -9.86 -0.85
N ILE A 226 14.47 -10.92 -0.37
CA ILE A 226 13.37 -11.61 -1.07
C ILE A 226 11.98 -11.05 -0.69
N LEU A 227 11.94 -9.86 -0.08
CA LEU A 227 10.68 -9.23 0.30
C LEU A 227 9.96 -8.71 -0.95
N ASP A 228 8.64 -8.79 -0.93
CA ASP A 228 7.80 -8.33 -2.03
C ASP A 228 7.48 -6.84 -1.87
N TYR A 229 7.58 -6.08 -2.97
CA TYR A 229 7.11 -4.70 -3.01
C TYR A 229 5.60 -4.64 -2.77
N ALA A 230 5.14 -3.67 -1.99
CA ALA A 230 3.75 -3.25 -1.99
C ALA A 230 3.49 -2.39 -3.24
N TYR A 231 2.40 -2.66 -3.94
CA TYR A 231 1.99 -1.92 -5.14
C TYR A 231 0.50 -2.11 -5.37
N ASP A 232 -0.12 -1.19 -6.10
CA ASP A 232 -1.47 -1.36 -6.62
C ASP A 232 -1.41 -1.87 -8.07
N GLU A 233 -2.09 -2.98 -8.36
CA GLU A 233 -2.21 -3.50 -9.74
C GLU A 233 -2.96 -2.50 -10.65
N GLY A 234 -3.76 -1.60 -10.08
CA GLY A 234 -4.36 -0.47 -10.76
C GLY A 234 -3.31 0.48 -11.32
N ASP A 235 -2.24 0.79 -10.59
CA ASP A 235 -1.30 1.85 -10.99
C ASP A 235 -0.23 1.39 -11.99
N ILE A 236 -0.09 0.07 -12.18
CA ILE A 236 0.87 -0.49 -13.12
C ILE A 236 0.27 -0.50 -14.54
N ILE A 237 0.77 0.41 -15.39
CA ILE A 237 0.42 0.48 -16.82
C ILE A 237 1.37 -0.41 -17.64
N ILE A 238 0.79 -1.22 -18.52
CA ILE A 238 1.52 -2.13 -19.40
C ILE A 238 1.93 -1.39 -20.69
N GLN A 239 3.22 -1.42 -21.01
CA GLN A 239 3.74 -1.06 -22.32
C GLN A 239 3.85 -2.33 -23.14
N HIS A 240 3.14 -2.42 -24.26
CA HIS A 240 3.12 -3.63 -25.07
C HIS A 240 3.43 -3.31 -26.53
N THR A 241 4.62 -3.70 -26.98
CA THR A 241 5.05 -3.63 -28.37
C THR A 241 4.75 -4.95 -29.07
N ALA A 242 4.12 -4.91 -30.24
CA ALA A 242 3.83 -6.07 -31.07
C ALA A 242 4.06 -5.77 -32.56
N THR A 243 4.37 -6.83 -33.33
CA THR A 243 4.53 -6.71 -34.80
C THR A 243 3.20 -6.43 -35.52
N ASN A 244 2.07 -6.81 -34.91
CA ASN A 244 0.73 -6.57 -35.43
C ASN A 244 0.01 -5.56 -34.53
N PRO A 245 -0.10 -4.28 -34.93
CA PRO A 245 -0.76 -3.26 -34.13
C PRO A 245 -2.26 -3.54 -34.02
N ILE A 246 -2.73 -3.75 -32.79
CA ILE A 246 -4.14 -4.06 -32.51
C ILE A 246 -4.68 -3.33 -31.28
N ALA A 247 -3.86 -2.62 -30.51
CA ALA A 247 -4.27 -1.95 -29.27
C ALA A 247 -5.45 -1.00 -29.49
N LEU A 248 -5.31 -0.07 -30.44
CA LEU A 248 -6.31 0.95 -30.71
C LEU A 248 -7.56 0.34 -31.32
N LYS A 249 -7.42 -0.72 -32.12
CA LYS A 249 -8.55 -1.44 -32.70
C LYS A 249 -9.39 -2.12 -31.61
N THR A 250 -8.74 -2.88 -30.72
CA THR A 250 -9.43 -3.56 -29.62
C THR A 250 -10.11 -2.56 -28.70
N ALA A 251 -9.42 -1.46 -28.34
CA ALA A 251 -10.01 -0.46 -27.45
C ALA A 251 -11.23 0.25 -28.06
N LYS A 252 -11.23 0.50 -29.38
CA LYS A 252 -12.43 0.98 -30.11
C LYS A 252 -13.60 0.01 -29.97
N GLU A 253 -13.38 -1.27 -30.26
CA GLU A 253 -14.43 -2.29 -30.22
C GLU A 253 -14.99 -2.44 -28.79
N ASN A 254 -14.13 -2.38 -27.77
CA ASN A 254 -14.55 -2.44 -26.36
C ASN A 254 -15.33 -1.20 -25.93
N LEU A 255 -14.91 0.02 -26.33
CA LEU A 255 -15.65 1.25 -26.01
C LEU A 255 -17.04 1.29 -26.66
N GLU A 256 -17.17 0.79 -27.88
CA GLU A 256 -18.47 0.64 -28.55
C GLU A 256 -19.38 -0.33 -27.79
N ALA A 257 -18.85 -1.46 -27.30
CA ALA A 257 -19.60 -2.41 -26.48
C ALA A 257 -20.01 -1.81 -25.12
N LEU A 258 -19.06 -1.19 -24.40
CA LEU A 258 -19.31 -0.55 -23.10
C LEU A 258 -20.35 0.58 -23.22
N SER A 259 -20.32 1.35 -24.29
CA SER A 259 -21.34 2.38 -24.54
C SER A 259 -22.74 1.76 -24.68
N LEU A 260 -22.88 0.62 -25.36
CA LEU A 260 -24.16 -0.08 -25.48
C LEU A 260 -24.65 -0.65 -24.13
N GLU A 261 -23.75 -1.22 -23.34
CA GLU A 261 -24.04 -1.75 -21.99
C GLU A 261 -24.50 -0.64 -21.05
N MET A 262 -23.80 0.50 -21.04
CA MET A 262 -24.16 1.68 -20.27
C MET A 262 -25.51 2.26 -20.69
N ASN A 263 -25.75 2.35 -22.01
CA ASN A 263 -27.05 2.77 -22.53
C ASN A 263 -28.18 1.85 -22.05
N SER A 264 -27.95 0.54 -22.02
CA SER A 264 -28.91 -0.45 -21.53
C SER A 264 -29.17 -0.28 -20.03
N THR A 265 -28.12 -0.09 -19.23
CA THR A 265 -28.21 0.10 -17.78
C THR A 265 -29.00 1.36 -17.43
N ILE A 266 -28.66 2.48 -18.06
CA ILE A 266 -29.37 3.77 -17.92
C ILE A 266 -30.84 3.62 -18.35
N SER A 267 -31.10 2.96 -19.48
CA SER A 267 -32.47 2.74 -19.94
C SER A 267 -33.29 1.88 -18.97
N GLY A 268 -32.65 0.87 -18.37
CA GLY A 268 -33.23 0.04 -17.32
C GLY A 268 -33.65 0.88 -16.11
N MET A 269 -32.75 1.73 -15.61
CA MET A 269 -33.02 2.63 -14.47
C MET A 269 -34.20 3.59 -14.73
N ARG A 270 -34.43 3.98 -15.99
CA ARG A 270 -35.48 4.94 -16.42
C ARG A 270 -36.82 4.28 -16.80
N ASN A 271 -36.93 2.96 -16.89
CA ASN A 271 -38.09 2.30 -17.50
C ASN A 271 -39.35 2.35 -16.60
N THR A 272 -40.30 3.21 -16.94
CA THR A 272 -41.60 3.37 -16.25
C THR A 272 -42.73 2.46 -16.78
N ALA A 273 -42.47 1.57 -17.75
CA ALA A 273 -43.51 0.95 -18.57
C ALA A 273 -43.99 -0.46 -18.16
N ASN A 274 -43.69 -0.97 -16.96
CA ASN A 274 -44.15 -2.30 -16.51
C ASN A 274 -45.27 -2.28 -15.46
N ILE A 275 -46.24 -1.37 -15.60
CA ILE A 275 -47.47 -1.32 -14.78
C ILE A 275 -48.70 -1.71 -15.62
N ILE A 276 -48.73 -2.88 -16.27
CA ILE A 276 -49.99 -3.54 -16.64
C ILE A 276 -49.86 -5.06 -16.53
N ALA A 277 -49.71 -5.57 -15.31
CA ALA A 277 -50.22 -6.89 -14.91
C ALA A 277 -50.24 -6.96 -13.38
N SER A 278 -51.28 -7.58 -12.82
CA SER A 278 -51.61 -7.64 -11.38
C SER A 278 -50.65 -8.48 -10.51
N THR A 279 -49.36 -8.44 -10.80
CA THR A 279 -48.26 -8.90 -9.97
C THR A 279 -47.13 -7.89 -10.20
N PRO A 280 -46.78 -7.04 -9.22
CA PRO A 280 -45.72 -6.04 -9.42
C PRO A 280 -44.42 -6.76 -9.75
N THR A 281 -43.94 -6.57 -10.98
CA THR A 281 -42.55 -6.84 -11.32
C THR A 281 -41.80 -5.56 -10.95
N TYR A 282 -41.28 -5.54 -9.74
CA TYR A 282 -40.45 -4.49 -9.13
C TYR A 282 -39.17 -4.23 -9.95
N GLY A 283 -38.62 -3.01 -9.99
CA GLY A 283 -37.20 -2.82 -10.32
C GLY A 283 -36.71 -1.54 -11.01
N THR A 284 -37.19 -0.33 -10.70
CA THR A 284 -36.57 0.94 -11.17
C THR A 284 -36.49 2.03 -10.10
N ILE A 285 -35.61 3.03 -10.25
CA ILE A 285 -35.53 4.21 -9.35
C ILE A 285 -36.86 4.95 -9.32
N ALA A 286 -37.55 5.02 -10.46
CA ALA A 286 -38.89 5.58 -10.55
C ALA A 286 -39.88 4.83 -9.63
N ASP A 287 -39.81 3.50 -9.57
CA ASP A 287 -40.63 2.70 -8.66
C ASP A 287 -40.27 2.93 -7.19
N ALA A 288 -38.98 3.06 -6.88
CA ALA A 288 -38.51 3.37 -5.51
C ALA A 288 -39.03 4.74 -5.04
N LEU A 289 -38.95 5.76 -5.91
CA LEU A 289 -39.51 7.10 -5.67
C LEU A 289 -41.03 7.07 -5.52
N GLU A 290 -41.75 6.39 -6.41
CA GLU A 290 -43.21 6.24 -6.30
C GLU A 290 -43.60 5.52 -5.00
N PHE A 291 -42.82 4.51 -4.60
CA PHE A 291 -43.06 3.77 -3.36
C PHE A 291 -42.93 4.66 -2.13
N ILE A 292 -41.93 5.54 -2.06
CA ILE A 292 -41.71 6.47 -0.95
C ILE A 292 -42.85 7.51 -0.85
N VAL A 293 -43.30 8.05 -1.98
CA VAL A 293 -44.20 9.22 -2.03
C VAL A 293 -45.68 8.85 -1.85
N ALA A 294 -46.09 7.59 -2.05
CA ALA A 294 -47.49 7.22 -1.98
C ALA A 294 -48.09 7.26 -0.54
N PRO A 295 -49.29 7.85 -0.34
CA PRO A 295 -49.87 8.10 0.99
C PRO A 295 -50.09 6.86 1.86
N SER A 296 -50.22 5.67 1.26
CA SER A 296 -50.47 4.40 1.96
C SER A 296 -49.21 3.59 2.25
N ASN A 297 -48.09 3.89 1.58
CA ASN A 297 -46.91 3.03 1.61
C ASN A 297 -46.04 3.30 2.85
N PHE A 298 -46.00 4.57 3.28
CA PHE A 298 -45.45 5.00 4.58
C PHE A 298 -46.41 5.90 5.40
N GLY A 299 -47.40 6.53 4.78
CA GLY A 299 -48.32 7.49 5.42
C GLY A 299 -49.64 6.92 5.99
N GLY A 300 -49.81 5.59 6.02
CA GLY A 300 -51.05 4.95 6.52
C GLY A 300 -50.85 3.97 7.69
N SER A 301 -49.75 3.19 7.67
CA SER A 301 -49.17 2.43 8.80
C SER A 301 -47.93 1.69 8.28
N TYR A 302 -46.77 1.87 8.93
CA TYR A 302 -45.56 1.09 8.63
C TYR A 302 -45.83 -0.41 8.88
N SER A 303 -45.57 -1.26 7.88
CA SER A 303 -45.69 -2.72 7.95
C SER A 303 -44.39 -3.40 7.51
N PRO A 304 -43.98 -4.52 8.14
CA PRO A 304 -42.80 -5.28 7.72
C PRO A 304 -42.77 -5.60 6.22
N THR A 305 -43.93 -5.89 5.62
CA THR A 305 -44.06 -6.19 4.18
C THR A 305 -43.67 -5.00 3.30
N ASN A 306 -44.06 -3.78 3.67
CA ASN A 306 -43.71 -2.57 2.91
C ASN A 306 -42.22 -2.28 2.99
N THR A 307 -41.60 -2.51 4.16
CA THR A 307 -40.14 -2.38 4.33
C THR A 307 -39.39 -3.38 3.46
N THR A 308 -39.81 -4.64 3.41
CA THR A 308 -39.18 -5.65 2.56
C THR A 308 -39.28 -5.29 1.07
N THR A 309 -40.44 -4.82 0.62
CA THR A 309 -40.64 -4.39 -0.77
C THR A 309 -39.79 -3.17 -1.14
N PHE A 310 -39.74 -2.16 -0.27
CA PHE A 310 -38.90 -0.99 -0.50
C PHE A 310 -37.41 -1.33 -0.55
N LEU A 311 -36.94 -2.15 0.40
CA LEU A 311 -35.54 -2.57 0.43
C LEU A 311 -35.14 -3.35 -0.82
N ALA A 312 -36.05 -4.13 -1.41
CA ALA A 312 -35.80 -4.80 -2.69
C ALA A 312 -35.63 -3.79 -3.84
N LEU A 313 -36.52 -2.80 -3.95
CA LEU A 313 -36.41 -1.73 -4.95
C LEU A 313 -35.13 -0.89 -4.77
N LEU A 314 -34.74 -0.63 -3.52
CA LEU A 314 -33.50 0.07 -3.20
C LEU A 314 -32.26 -0.77 -3.52
N ASP A 315 -32.29 -2.07 -3.22
CA ASP A 315 -31.22 -3.00 -3.58
C ASP A 315 -31.04 -3.05 -5.12
N ASP A 316 -32.13 -3.10 -5.91
CA ASP A 316 -32.08 -3.06 -7.39
C ASP A 316 -31.48 -1.75 -7.94
N ALA A 317 -31.82 -0.61 -7.32
CA ALA A 317 -31.28 0.70 -7.69
C ALA A 317 -29.77 0.80 -7.38
N ILE A 318 -29.36 0.32 -6.20
CA ILE A 318 -27.95 0.25 -5.79
C ILE A 318 -27.18 -0.67 -6.75
N GLU A 319 -27.73 -1.83 -7.13
CA GLU A 319 -27.10 -2.74 -8.09
C GLU A 319 -26.88 -2.07 -9.45
N SER A 320 -27.87 -1.33 -9.95
CA SER A 320 -27.74 -0.60 -11.21
C SER A 320 -26.68 0.52 -11.16
N LEU A 321 -26.59 1.24 -10.03
CA LEU A 321 -25.55 2.26 -9.82
C LEU A 321 -24.15 1.64 -9.68
N SER A 322 -24.05 0.50 -8.99
CA SER A 322 -22.80 -0.26 -8.88
C SER A 322 -22.31 -0.77 -10.24
N GLU A 323 -23.24 -1.22 -11.08
CA GLU A 323 -22.96 -1.60 -12.46
C GLU A 323 -22.48 -0.39 -13.29
N LEU A 324 -23.11 0.78 -13.15
CA LEU A 324 -22.62 2.02 -13.79
C LEU A 324 -21.22 2.41 -13.33
N SER A 325 -20.92 2.30 -12.04
CA SER A 325 -19.58 2.59 -11.49
C SER A 325 -18.53 1.60 -12.02
N THR A 326 -18.89 0.34 -12.22
CA THR A 326 -18.05 -0.66 -12.88
C THR A 326 -17.81 -0.30 -14.35
N GLN A 327 -18.86 0.08 -15.07
CA GLN A 327 -18.78 0.50 -16.47
C GLN A 327 -17.98 1.80 -16.64
N LYS A 328 -18.04 2.74 -15.68
CA LYS A 328 -17.13 3.91 -15.61
C LYS A 328 -15.68 3.44 -15.62
N SER A 329 -15.30 2.60 -14.65
CA SER A 329 -13.93 2.12 -14.50
C SER A 329 -13.43 1.40 -15.77
N ASN A 330 -14.27 0.54 -16.36
CA ASN A 330 -13.95 -0.14 -17.62
C ASN A 330 -13.76 0.85 -18.79
N THR A 331 -14.64 1.85 -18.90
CA THR A 331 -14.54 2.90 -19.92
C THR A 331 -13.24 3.67 -19.77
N LEU A 332 -12.89 4.11 -18.56
CA LEU A 332 -11.66 4.84 -18.30
C LEU A 332 -10.42 4.01 -18.66
N ASN A 333 -10.42 2.72 -18.32
CA ASN A 333 -9.31 1.82 -18.69
C ASN A 333 -9.12 1.70 -20.21
N GLU A 334 -10.21 1.62 -20.98
CA GLU A 334 -10.12 1.61 -22.44
C GLU A 334 -9.68 2.96 -23.00
N VAL A 335 -10.14 4.07 -22.42
CA VAL A 335 -9.71 5.42 -22.82
C VAL A 335 -8.22 5.61 -22.58
N GLU A 336 -7.70 5.18 -21.42
CA GLU A 336 -6.26 5.23 -21.14
C GLU A 336 -5.44 4.34 -22.09
N ALA A 337 -5.95 3.16 -22.46
CA ALA A 337 -5.33 2.31 -23.48
C ALA A 337 -5.26 3.00 -24.86
N VAL A 338 -6.32 3.72 -25.23
CA VAL A 338 -6.34 4.56 -26.45
C VAL A 338 -5.33 5.71 -26.34
N LEU A 339 -5.33 6.44 -25.23
CA LEU A 339 -4.43 7.58 -25.01
C LEU A 339 -2.96 7.16 -25.07
N ALA A 340 -2.59 6.07 -24.39
CA ALA A 340 -1.24 5.52 -24.44
C ALA A 340 -0.84 5.18 -25.87
N SER A 341 -1.70 4.44 -26.59
CA SER A 341 -1.41 4.02 -27.96
C SER A 341 -1.25 5.19 -28.92
N ILE A 342 -2.07 6.23 -28.77
CA ILE A 342 -2.02 7.42 -29.61
C ILE A 342 -0.80 8.31 -29.26
N ASN A 343 -0.43 8.41 -27.97
CA ASN A 343 0.68 9.25 -27.51
C ASN A 343 2.05 8.75 -28.01
N ASP A 344 2.20 7.44 -28.24
CA ASP A 344 3.43 6.86 -28.78
C ASP A 344 3.80 7.40 -30.18
N GLU A 345 2.82 7.96 -30.91
CA GLU A 345 2.96 8.44 -32.29
C GLU A 345 3.31 9.95 -32.37
N GLY A 346 3.47 10.62 -31.22
CA GLY A 346 4.03 11.96 -31.11
C GLY A 346 3.16 13.09 -31.69
N PRO A 347 3.71 14.07 -32.44
CA PRO A 347 2.98 15.29 -32.84
C PRO A 347 1.73 15.07 -33.70
N VAL A 348 1.63 13.92 -34.40
CA VAL A 348 0.51 13.57 -35.28
C VAL A 348 -0.78 13.35 -34.48
N ALA A 349 -0.64 13.00 -33.20
CA ALA A 349 -1.71 12.62 -32.30
C ALA A 349 -2.26 13.77 -31.45
N ALA A 350 -1.51 14.87 -31.28
CA ALA A 350 -1.74 15.86 -30.22
C ALA A 350 -3.17 16.44 -30.15
N ALA A 351 -3.82 16.67 -31.30
CA ALA A 351 -5.19 17.18 -31.33
C ALA A 351 -6.23 16.14 -30.90
N THR A 352 -6.03 14.87 -31.28
CA THR A 352 -6.91 13.75 -30.87
C THR A 352 -6.74 13.46 -29.39
N VAL A 353 -5.51 13.50 -28.88
CA VAL A 353 -5.20 13.35 -27.45
C VAL A 353 -5.93 14.41 -26.63
N ALA A 354 -5.72 15.70 -26.95
CA ALA A 354 -6.36 16.78 -26.21
C ALA A 354 -7.89 16.72 -26.25
N ALA A 355 -8.48 16.28 -27.37
CA ALA A 355 -9.92 16.10 -27.48
C ALA A 355 -10.42 14.93 -26.62
N LEU A 356 -9.69 13.82 -26.60
CA LEU A 356 -10.05 12.63 -25.83
C LEU A 356 -9.87 12.84 -24.32
N GLU A 357 -8.80 13.51 -23.89
CA GLU A 357 -8.60 13.91 -22.49
C GLU A 357 -9.74 14.80 -22.00
N ALA A 358 -10.13 15.82 -22.79
CA ALA A 358 -11.26 16.68 -22.44
C ALA A 358 -12.58 15.91 -22.35
N ALA A 359 -12.82 14.96 -23.26
CA ALA A 359 -14.01 14.11 -23.24
C ALA A 359 -14.03 13.14 -22.04
N ARG A 360 -12.87 12.55 -21.71
CA ARG A 360 -12.66 11.71 -20.52
C ARG A 360 -12.97 12.47 -19.25
N ASP A 361 -12.41 13.68 -19.10
CA ASP A 361 -12.60 14.50 -17.89
C ASP A 361 -14.07 14.93 -17.75
N THR A 362 -14.75 15.25 -18.86
CA THR A 362 -16.18 15.57 -18.86
C THR A 362 -17.06 14.37 -18.49
N PHE A 363 -16.68 13.17 -18.96
CA PHE A 363 -17.34 11.92 -18.57
C PHE A 363 -17.12 11.59 -17.09
N LEU A 364 -15.92 11.82 -16.58
CA LEU A 364 -15.57 11.57 -15.18
C LEU A 364 -16.38 12.46 -14.22
N GLU A 365 -16.58 13.73 -14.59
CA GLU A 365 -17.43 14.69 -13.86
C GLU A 365 -18.90 14.21 -13.72
N ASN A 366 -19.36 13.23 -14.51
CA ASN A 366 -20.67 12.60 -14.28
C ASN A 366 -20.73 11.75 -13.00
N PHE A 367 -19.58 11.32 -12.47
CA PHE A 367 -19.51 10.36 -11.37
C PHE A 367 -18.93 10.93 -10.07
N ASP A 368 -17.77 11.59 -10.16
CA ASP A 368 -17.02 12.14 -9.01
C ASP A 368 -16.93 13.67 -9.05
N GLY A 369 -17.75 14.29 -9.88
CA GLY A 369 -17.77 15.72 -10.10
C GLY A 369 -18.50 16.51 -9.03
N THR A 370 -18.47 17.83 -9.18
CA THR A 370 -19.29 18.75 -8.37
C THR A 370 -20.71 18.89 -8.91
N THR A 371 -20.89 18.57 -10.19
CA THR A 371 -22.17 18.69 -10.90
C THR A 371 -23.02 17.44 -10.76
N TYR A 372 -22.38 16.26 -10.82
CA TYR A 372 -23.00 14.96 -10.70
C TYR A 372 -22.15 14.08 -9.80
N ARG A 373 -22.79 13.34 -8.91
CA ARG A 373 -22.12 12.62 -7.81
C ARG A 373 -22.60 11.17 -7.75
N ILE A 374 -22.66 10.48 -8.89
CA ILE A 374 -23.21 9.11 -8.99
C ILE A 374 -22.54 8.16 -7.99
N ASP A 375 -21.22 8.24 -7.84
CA ASP A 375 -20.48 7.37 -6.92
C ASP A 375 -20.80 7.70 -5.45
N GLU A 376 -20.99 8.97 -5.11
CA GLU A 376 -21.40 9.36 -3.77
C GLU A 376 -22.86 9.04 -3.48
N ILE A 377 -23.76 9.20 -4.46
CA ILE A 377 -25.16 8.80 -4.32
C ILE A 377 -25.23 7.29 -4.04
N LEU A 378 -24.41 6.48 -4.73
CA LEU A 378 -24.27 5.05 -4.44
C LEU A 378 -23.86 4.83 -2.98
N GLU A 379 -22.80 5.48 -2.50
CA GLU A 379 -22.32 5.36 -1.11
C GLU A 379 -23.39 5.80 -0.08
N ASN A 380 -24.08 6.91 -0.36
CA ASN A 380 -25.15 7.44 0.49
C ASN A 380 -26.33 6.46 0.56
N LEU A 381 -26.73 5.89 -0.57
CA LEU A 381 -27.81 4.89 -0.63
C LEU A 381 -27.41 3.58 0.07
N GLU A 382 -26.16 3.12 -0.06
CA GLU A 382 -25.66 1.96 0.68
C GLU A 382 -25.64 2.20 2.20
N THR A 383 -25.25 3.40 2.62
CA THR A 383 -25.30 3.83 4.01
C THR A 383 -26.73 3.83 4.54
N LEU A 384 -27.67 4.44 3.82
CA LEU A 384 -29.08 4.49 4.17
C LEU A 384 -29.71 3.09 4.20
N ARG A 385 -29.38 2.25 3.21
CA ARG A 385 -29.80 0.85 3.15
C ARG A 385 -29.32 0.05 4.36
N THR A 386 -28.09 0.29 4.81
CA THR A 386 -27.52 -0.34 6.01
C THR A 386 -28.24 0.11 7.28
N LYS A 387 -28.52 1.41 7.44
CA LYS A 387 -29.32 1.94 8.55
C LYS A 387 -30.70 1.29 8.60
N LEU A 388 -31.41 1.28 7.46
CA LEU A 388 -32.75 0.70 7.35
C LEU A 388 -32.81 -0.80 7.68
N LYS A 389 -31.75 -1.56 7.36
CA LYS A 389 -31.63 -2.98 7.72
C LYS A 389 -31.39 -3.19 9.22
N ASN A 390 -30.66 -2.28 9.86
CA ASN A 390 -30.30 -2.37 11.27
C ASN A 390 -31.38 -1.84 12.22
N ASP A 391 -32.34 -1.08 11.72
CA ASP A 391 -33.41 -0.54 12.54
C ASP A 391 -34.28 -1.62 13.18
N SER A 392 -34.38 -1.58 14.50
CA SER A 392 -35.07 -2.61 15.29
C SER A 392 -36.60 -2.53 15.23
N ASN A 393 -37.16 -1.39 14.82
CA ASN A 393 -38.61 -1.16 14.84
C ASN A 393 -39.07 -0.15 13.78
N ALA A 394 -40.39 -0.04 13.61
CA ALA A 394 -41.01 0.81 12.60
C ALA A 394 -40.77 2.32 12.80
N THR A 395 -40.60 2.78 14.05
CA THR A 395 -40.38 4.20 14.36
C THR A 395 -38.98 4.64 13.96
N LEU A 396 -37.95 3.82 14.23
CA LEU A 396 -36.57 4.11 13.80
C LEU A 396 -36.46 4.12 12.27
N ARG A 397 -37.07 3.13 11.60
CA ARG A 397 -37.13 3.11 10.13
C ARG A 397 -37.80 4.35 9.56
N GLN A 398 -38.87 4.82 10.21
CA GLN A 398 -39.52 6.06 9.81
C GLN A 398 -38.59 7.26 9.97
N GLU A 399 -37.90 7.35 11.09
CA GLU A 399 -36.91 8.40 11.37
C GLU A 399 -35.77 8.40 10.34
N THR A 400 -35.25 7.23 9.96
CA THR A 400 -34.22 7.09 8.92
C THR A 400 -34.69 7.56 7.55
N VAL A 401 -35.95 7.31 7.17
CA VAL A 401 -36.49 7.77 5.87
C VAL A 401 -36.82 9.26 5.88
N THR A 402 -37.36 9.79 6.98
CA THR A 402 -37.95 11.14 6.99
C THR A 402 -37.09 12.21 7.67
N SER A 403 -36.05 11.82 8.41
CA SER A 403 -35.35 12.72 9.33
C SER A 403 -33.84 12.49 9.42
N ASP A 404 -33.30 11.50 8.71
CA ASP A 404 -31.86 11.34 8.57
C ASP A 404 -31.27 12.56 7.83
N PRO A 405 -30.06 13.04 8.22
CA PRO A 405 -29.38 14.10 7.48
C PRO A 405 -29.15 13.77 6.00
N LEU A 406 -29.00 12.49 5.67
CA LEU A 406 -29.01 11.98 4.30
C LEU A 406 -30.45 11.60 3.92
N ASN A 407 -31.04 12.31 2.96
CA ASN A 407 -32.42 12.09 2.58
C ASN A 407 -32.51 11.13 1.39
N ILE A 408 -33.04 9.93 1.62
CA ILE A 408 -33.15 8.89 0.59
C ILE A 408 -33.95 9.31 -0.64
N GLN A 409 -34.97 10.17 -0.49
CA GLN A 409 -35.75 10.66 -1.62
C GLN A 409 -34.94 11.64 -2.46
N ASP A 410 -34.17 12.51 -1.82
CA ASP A 410 -33.30 13.47 -2.49
C ASP A 410 -32.18 12.73 -3.25
N GLU A 411 -31.51 11.76 -2.60
CA GLU A 411 -30.47 10.93 -3.24
C GLU A 411 -31.01 10.16 -4.47
N LEU A 412 -32.20 9.56 -4.37
CA LEU A 412 -32.83 8.87 -5.51
C LEU A 412 -33.24 9.83 -6.64
N LEU A 413 -33.64 11.05 -6.29
CA LEU A 413 -34.04 12.07 -7.27
C LEU A 413 -32.83 12.61 -8.03
N ASP A 414 -31.69 12.80 -7.34
CA ASP A 414 -30.46 13.31 -7.92
C ASP A 414 -29.87 12.38 -9.01
N ILE A 415 -30.24 11.10 -9.01
CA ILE A 415 -29.90 10.16 -10.11
C ILE A 415 -30.60 10.52 -11.42
N ILE A 416 -31.83 11.04 -11.35
CA ILE A 416 -32.68 11.29 -12.53
C ILE A 416 -32.58 12.76 -12.97
N THR A 417 -32.64 13.68 -12.03
CA THR A 417 -32.57 15.12 -12.31
C THR A 417 -31.87 15.85 -11.18
N TYR A 418 -30.80 16.57 -11.50
CA TYR A 418 -30.14 17.45 -10.55
C TYR A 418 -30.59 18.90 -10.76
N THR A 419 -30.80 19.65 -9.69
CA THR A 419 -31.22 21.05 -9.77
C THR A 419 -30.09 21.99 -9.35
N LEU A 420 -29.45 22.65 -10.32
CA LEU A 420 -28.40 23.66 -10.07
C LEU A 420 -29.04 24.99 -9.68
N GLY A 421 -29.32 25.17 -8.39
CA GLY A 421 -29.93 26.40 -7.88
C GLY A 421 -31.36 26.63 -8.38
N VAL A 422 -31.90 27.84 -8.22
CA VAL A 422 -33.33 28.09 -8.49
C VAL A 422 -33.60 28.10 -10.01
N GLY A 423 -34.08 26.97 -10.54
CA GLY A 423 -34.76 26.90 -11.85
C GLY A 423 -34.00 26.27 -13.01
N VAL A 424 -32.88 25.57 -12.78
CA VAL A 424 -32.16 24.80 -13.81
C VAL A 424 -32.17 23.32 -13.44
N SER A 425 -32.93 22.51 -14.17
CA SER A 425 -32.92 21.05 -14.07
C SER A 425 -32.04 20.44 -15.16
N VAL A 426 -31.03 19.67 -14.78
CA VAL A 426 -30.18 18.89 -15.68
C VAL A 426 -30.50 17.40 -15.51
N ASP A 427 -30.53 16.64 -16.61
CA ASP A 427 -30.78 15.19 -16.60
C ASP A 427 -29.42 14.48 -16.66
N ALA A 428 -28.94 14.03 -15.50
CA ALA A 428 -27.62 13.39 -15.35
C ALA A 428 -27.46 12.20 -16.30
N THR A 429 -28.54 11.46 -16.55
CA THR A 429 -28.50 10.31 -17.46
C THR A 429 -28.40 10.72 -18.92
N THR A 430 -28.99 11.84 -19.32
CA THR A 430 -28.86 12.37 -20.69
C THR A 430 -27.45 12.89 -20.96
N ASP A 431 -26.85 13.59 -19.99
CA ASP A 431 -25.48 14.08 -20.10
C ASP A 431 -24.46 12.94 -20.10
N LEU A 432 -24.64 11.93 -19.24
CA LEU A 432 -23.79 10.73 -19.23
C LEU A 432 -23.81 10.01 -20.59
N LEU A 433 -24.99 9.81 -21.18
CA LEU A 433 -25.16 9.22 -22.53
C LEU A 433 -24.46 10.06 -23.62
N ALA A 434 -24.55 11.39 -23.52
CA ALA A 434 -23.89 12.29 -24.46
C ALA A 434 -22.36 12.23 -24.33
N ASN A 435 -21.85 12.18 -23.10
CA ASN A 435 -20.43 12.17 -22.80
C ASN A 435 -19.74 10.86 -23.21
N ILE A 436 -20.36 9.70 -22.93
CA ILE A 436 -19.85 8.41 -23.44
C ILE A 436 -19.90 8.36 -24.98
N GLY A 437 -20.97 8.90 -25.58
CA GLY A 437 -21.10 9.01 -27.04
C GLY A 437 -20.03 9.91 -27.68
N ALA A 438 -19.62 10.97 -26.99
CA ALA A 438 -18.54 11.86 -27.43
C ALA A 438 -17.19 11.13 -27.45
N ILE A 439 -16.89 10.37 -26.39
CA ILE A 439 -15.68 9.52 -26.32
C ILE A 439 -15.66 8.55 -27.50
N VAL A 440 -16.74 7.77 -27.69
CA VAL A 440 -16.82 6.79 -28.78
C VAL A 440 -16.65 7.47 -30.14
N THR A 441 -17.27 8.64 -30.36
CA THR A 441 -17.14 9.38 -31.63
C THR A 441 -15.71 9.80 -31.91
N ILE A 442 -14.99 10.33 -30.91
CA ILE A 442 -13.58 10.72 -31.04
C ILE A 442 -12.72 9.49 -31.37
N VAL A 443 -12.91 8.42 -30.62
CA VAL A 443 -12.12 7.19 -30.76
C VAL A 443 -12.41 6.48 -32.08
N SER A 444 -13.66 6.35 -32.52
CA SER A 444 -14.01 5.78 -33.84
C SER A 444 -13.43 6.61 -34.99
N GLY A 445 -13.29 7.93 -34.82
CA GLY A 445 -12.65 8.83 -35.79
C GLY A 445 -11.11 8.71 -35.90
N ALA A 446 -10.44 8.11 -34.92
CA ALA A 446 -8.98 7.96 -34.91
C ALA A 446 -8.48 7.03 -36.04
N ASN A 447 -7.49 7.43 -36.82
CA ASN A 447 -6.95 6.61 -37.91
C ASN A 447 -5.94 5.58 -37.39
N THR A 448 -6.34 4.32 -37.26
CA THR A 448 -5.51 3.25 -36.69
C THR A 448 -4.22 3.01 -37.45
N SER A 449 -4.21 3.14 -38.78
CA SER A 449 -2.98 2.90 -39.55
C SER A 449 -1.89 3.95 -39.35
N ILE A 450 -2.23 5.07 -38.70
CA ILE A 450 -1.31 6.17 -38.39
C ILE A 450 -1.02 6.23 -36.89
N LEU A 451 -2.02 5.90 -36.06
CA LEU A 451 -1.99 6.14 -34.63
C LEU A 451 -1.73 4.86 -33.79
N ASP A 452 -1.47 3.74 -34.45
CA ASP A 452 -1.12 2.47 -33.83
C ASP A 452 -0.24 1.69 -34.82
N SER A 453 1.07 1.89 -34.73
CA SER A 453 2.03 1.27 -35.66
C SER A 453 2.63 -0.04 -35.13
N ASN A 454 2.72 -0.19 -33.81
CA ASN A 454 3.36 -1.32 -33.15
C ASN A 454 2.77 -1.65 -31.78
N ASN A 455 1.57 -1.17 -31.42
CA ASN A 455 1.02 -1.41 -30.09
C ASN A 455 0.23 -2.72 -30.03
N GLY A 456 0.65 -3.62 -29.14
CA GLY A 456 -0.04 -4.87 -28.87
C GLY A 456 -1.30 -4.65 -28.02
N GLU A 457 -2.20 -5.63 -28.00
CA GLU A 457 -3.54 -5.54 -27.35
C GLU A 457 -3.54 -5.04 -25.89
N LEU A 458 -2.43 -5.26 -25.18
CA LEU A 458 -2.28 -4.92 -23.76
C LEU A 458 -1.74 -3.51 -23.52
N ASN A 459 -1.36 -2.77 -24.57
CA ASN A 459 -0.71 -1.47 -24.44
C ASN A 459 -1.63 -0.45 -23.74
N GLY A 460 -1.10 0.26 -22.76
CA GLY A 460 -1.81 1.27 -21.99
C GLY A 460 -2.87 0.72 -21.01
N ARG A 461 -3.00 -0.60 -20.89
CA ARG A 461 -3.92 -1.21 -19.92
C ARG A 461 -3.28 -1.34 -18.55
N ARG A 462 -4.10 -1.35 -17.50
CA ARG A 462 -3.67 -1.55 -16.10
C ARG A 462 -3.50 -3.03 -15.80
N LEU A 463 -2.51 -3.40 -14.98
CA LEU A 463 -2.21 -4.79 -14.61
C LEU A 463 -3.44 -5.51 -14.03
N SER A 464 -4.24 -4.80 -13.23
CA SER A 464 -5.50 -5.30 -12.64
C SER A 464 -6.49 -5.83 -13.69
N THR A 465 -6.48 -5.28 -14.90
CA THR A 465 -7.38 -5.67 -16.00
C THR A 465 -6.85 -6.82 -16.86
N ILE A 466 -5.55 -7.14 -16.78
CA ILE A 466 -4.91 -8.11 -17.68
C ILE A 466 -5.37 -9.53 -17.40
N SER A 467 -5.74 -9.83 -16.16
CA SER A 467 -6.11 -11.19 -15.73
C SER A 467 -7.31 -11.78 -16.49
N SER A 468 -8.23 -10.94 -16.99
CA SER A 468 -9.40 -11.33 -17.79
C SER A 468 -9.10 -11.46 -19.28
N ILE A 469 -8.05 -10.80 -19.77
CA ILE A 469 -7.64 -10.79 -21.19
C ILE A 469 -6.62 -11.90 -21.45
N ASP A 470 -5.53 -11.93 -20.66
CA ASP A 470 -4.46 -12.91 -20.76
C ASP A 470 -3.94 -13.29 -19.36
N ASN A 471 -4.58 -14.30 -18.79
CA ASN A 471 -4.26 -14.80 -17.46
C ASN A 471 -2.83 -15.37 -17.36
N ALA A 472 -2.28 -15.94 -18.43
CA ALA A 472 -0.93 -16.50 -18.42
C ALA A 472 0.11 -15.39 -18.30
N THR A 473 -0.06 -14.31 -19.06
CA THR A 473 0.79 -13.13 -19.03
C THR A 473 0.67 -12.38 -17.71
N TYR A 474 -0.55 -12.21 -17.19
CA TYR A 474 -0.79 -11.65 -15.86
C TYR A 474 0.02 -12.38 -14.77
N ASN A 475 -0.08 -13.70 -14.69
CA ASN A 475 0.65 -14.48 -13.68
C ASN A 475 2.17 -14.41 -13.87
N LYS A 476 2.65 -14.32 -15.11
CA LYS A 476 4.09 -14.15 -15.39
C LYS A 476 4.57 -12.77 -14.92
N ILE A 477 3.83 -11.70 -15.22
CA ILE A 477 4.15 -10.35 -14.73
C ILE A 477 4.22 -10.33 -13.20
N LYS A 478 3.23 -10.91 -12.52
CA LYS A 478 3.22 -11.02 -11.05
C LYS A 478 4.46 -11.74 -10.51
N SER A 479 4.84 -12.84 -11.16
CA SER A 479 6.05 -13.59 -10.77
C SER A 479 7.33 -12.78 -10.95
N GLU A 480 7.42 -11.96 -12.00
CA GLU A 480 8.59 -11.10 -12.25
C GLU A 480 8.61 -9.89 -11.29
N ILE A 481 7.46 -9.30 -10.95
CA ILE A 481 7.37 -8.26 -9.91
C ILE A 481 7.84 -8.80 -8.56
N ASN A 482 7.36 -9.98 -8.15
CA ASN A 482 7.79 -10.63 -6.90
C ASN A 482 9.28 -11.08 -6.93
N ALA A 483 9.91 -11.12 -8.10
CA ALA A 483 11.33 -11.41 -8.23
C ALA A 483 12.21 -10.17 -8.09
N LEU A 484 11.64 -8.96 -8.03
CA LEU A 484 12.39 -7.73 -7.83
C LEU A 484 12.97 -7.67 -6.41
N PRO A 485 14.30 -7.58 -6.23
CA PRO A 485 14.87 -7.45 -4.89
C PRO A 485 14.60 -6.07 -4.28
N ILE A 486 14.21 -6.06 -3.00
CA ILE A 486 14.21 -4.86 -2.15
C ILE A 486 15.58 -4.72 -1.48
N THR A 487 16.23 -3.58 -1.68
CA THR A 487 17.48 -3.22 -1.02
C THR A 487 17.19 -2.54 0.31
N LEU A 488 17.71 -3.10 1.40
CA LEU A 488 17.53 -2.56 2.76
C LEU A 488 18.86 -2.33 3.49
N PRO A 489 18.92 -1.30 4.37
CA PRO A 489 20.03 -1.15 5.30
C PRO A 489 20.11 -2.35 6.27
N PRO A 490 21.32 -2.74 6.72
CA PRO A 490 21.51 -3.95 7.50
C PRO A 490 21.04 -3.85 8.97
N SER A 491 20.84 -2.65 9.52
CA SER A 491 20.59 -2.45 10.96
C SER A 491 19.43 -3.30 11.50
N SER A 492 18.30 -3.34 10.82
CA SER A 492 17.10 -4.09 11.24
C SER A 492 17.36 -5.61 11.27
N ALA A 493 18.07 -6.13 10.27
CA ALA A 493 18.49 -7.53 10.27
C ALA A 493 19.40 -7.82 11.47
N MET A 494 20.38 -6.94 11.71
CA MET A 494 21.33 -7.10 12.79
C MET A 494 20.69 -6.97 14.17
N ALA A 495 19.73 -6.08 14.38
CA ALA A 495 18.94 -6.04 15.61
C ALA A 495 18.22 -7.37 15.86
N GLY A 496 17.68 -8.00 14.81
CA GLY A 496 17.06 -9.33 14.90
C GLY A 496 18.07 -10.38 15.33
N ILE A 497 19.27 -10.34 14.76
CA ILE A 497 20.38 -11.22 15.17
C ILE A 497 20.80 -10.98 16.61
N TYR A 498 20.86 -9.73 17.08
CA TYR A 498 21.19 -9.39 18.45
C TYR A 498 20.16 -9.97 19.42
N ALA A 499 18.86 -9.75 19.15
CA ALA A 499 17.76 -10.32 19.93
C ALA A 499 17.78 -11.86 19.96
N ARG A 500 18.02 -12.48 18.79
CA ARG A 500 18.13 -13.94 18.67
C ARG A 500 19.31 -14.51 19.46
N ILE A 501 20.47 -13.87 19.40
CA ILE A 501 21.67 -14.35 20.10
C ILE A 501 21.53 -14.13 21.60
N ASP A 502 20.99 -12.99 22.02
CA ASP A 502 20.73 -12.71 23.42
C ASP A 502 19.83 -13.78 24.05
N SER A 503 18.68 -14.05 23.42
CA SER A 503 17.73 -15.08 23.88
C SER A 503 18.30 -16.51 23.84
N THR A 504 19.13 -16.86 22.86
CA THR A 504 19.57 -18.27 22.67
C THR A 504 20.95 -18.60 23.23
N ARG A 505 21.88 -17.65 23.26
CA ARG A 505 23.31 -17.85 23.57
C ARG A 505 23.84 -16.89 24.65
N GLY A 506 23.05 -15.88 25.03
CA GLY A 506 23.39 -14.85 26.01
C GLY A 506 24.23 -13.70 25.43
N VAL A 507 24.14 -12.54 26.09
CA VAL A 507 24.75 -11.24 25.72
C VAL A 507 26.25 -11.29 25.43
N TRP A 508 27.00 -12.25 25.99
CA TRP A 508 28.46 -12.32 25.85
C TRP A 508 28.96 -12.91 24.52
N LYS A 509 28.06 -13.29 23.59
CA LYS A 509 28.45 -13.81 22.27
C LYS A 509 28.27 -12.76 21.19
N ALA A 510 29.36 -12.48 20.50
CA ALA A 510 29.34 -11.59 19.35
C ALA A 510 28.45 -12.16 18.22
N PRO A 511 27.74 -11.29 17.48
CA PRO A 511 26.89 -11.63 16.34
C PRO A 511 27.69 -11.92 15.07
N ALA A 512 28.59 -12.91 15.14
CA ALA A 512 29.50 -13.27 14.07
C ALA A 512 29.27 -14.71 13.58
N ASN A 513 29.47 -14.94 12.28
CA ASN A 513 29.27 -16.23 11.60
C ASN A 513 27.84 -16.76 11.75
N VAL A 514 26.87 -15.90 11.50
CA VAL A 514 25.44 -16.19 11.60
C VAL A 514 24.80 -15.92 10.23
N SER A 515 23.91 -16.82 9.80
CA SER A 515 23.15 -16.62 8.56
C SER A 515 22.05 -15.57 8.76
N LEU A 516 21.86 -14.75 7.72
CA LEU A 516 20.74 -13.82 7.62
C LEU A 516 19.60 -14.50 6.86
N ASN A 517 18.40 -14.40 7.40
CA ASN A 517 17.18 -14.85 6.74
C ASN A 517 16.65 -13.73 5.85
N TYR A 518 15.97 -14.13 4.77
CA TYR A 518 15.35 -13.25 3.76
C TYR A 518 16.33 -12.35 3.00
N VAL A 519 17.62 -12.67 3.05
CA VAL A 519 18.68 -11.96 2.32
C VAL A 519 19.17 -12.84 1.18
N ILE A 520 19.17 -12.28 -0.04
CA ILE A 520 19.74 -12.91 -1.24
C ILE A 520 21.26 -12.77 -1.19
N ARG A 521 21.75 -11.55 -1.00
CA ARG A 521 23.18 -11.21 -0.93
C ARG A 521 23.41 -9.79 -0.40
N PRO A 522 24.63 -9.47 0.08
CA PRO A 522 25.04 -8.08 0.27
C PRO A 522 25.17 -7.37 -1.08
N THR A 523 24.86 -6.08 -1.14
CA THR A 523 24.95 -5.27 -2.38
C THR A 523 26.38 -5.11 -2.87
N VAL A 524 27.36 -5.13 -1.97
CA VAL A 524 28.79 -5.09 -2.29
C VAL A 524 29.49 -6.37 -1.80
N GLN A 525 30.29 -6.97 -2.68
CA GLN A 525 31.13 -8.12 -2.30
C GLN A 525 32.43 -7.62 -1.67
N ILE A 526 32.61 -7.90 -0.38
CA ILE A 526 33.81 -7.51 0.37
C ILE A 526 34.79 -8.68 0.45
N SER A 527 36.01 -8.47 -0.04
CA SER A 527 37.14 -9.38 0.05
C SER A 527 37.69 -9.49 1.48
N HIS A 528 38.69 -10.36 1.69
CA HIS A 528 39.29 -10.49 3.02
C HIS A 528 40.15 -9.28 3.38
N GLU A 529 40.85 -8.75 2.38
CA GLU A 529 41.74 -7.60 2.49
C GLU A 529 40.95 -6.33 2.80
N GLU A 530 39.88 -6.06 2.04
CA GLU A 530 38.99 -4.91 2.26
C GLU A 530 38.32 -4.96 3.65
N GLN A 531 37.93 -6.15 4.11
CA GLN A 531 37.41 -6.32 5.48
C GLN A 531 38.42 -5.91 6.55
N GLY A 532 39.72 -6.15 6.33
CA GLY A 532 40.78 -5.78 7.26
C GLY A 532 40.78 -4.28 7.54
N ASP A 533 40.64 -3.48 6.49
CA ASP A 533 40.64 -2.01 6.55
C ASP A 533 39.35 -1.44 7.16
N LEU A 534 38.23 -2.20 7.13
CA LEU A 534 36.98 -1.83 7.78
C LEU A 534 37.00 -2.09 9.30
N ASN A 535 37.56 -3.22 9.73
CA ASN A 535 37.46 -3.69 11.11
C ASN A 535 38.41 -2.99 12.09
N VAL A 536 39.60 -2.57 11.66
CA VAL A 536 40.63 -1.97 12.55
C VAL A 536 41.06 -0.62 12.02
N HIS A 537 40.42 0.44 12.49
CA HIS A 537 40.76 1.81 12.10
C HIS A 537 41.42 2.59 13.26
N THR A 538 42.42 3.42 12.95
CA THR A 538 43.21 4.17 13.94
C THR A 538 42.38 5.18 14.76
N THR A 539 41.26 5.63 14.20
CA THR A 539 40.31 6.55 14.86
C THR A 539 39.36 5.84 15.84
N GLY A 540 39.28 4.50 15.81
CA GLY A 540 38.30 3.71 16.56
C GLY A 540 36.92 3.60 15.90
N LYS A 541 36.74 4.20 14.71
CA LYS A 541 35.50 4.13 13.91
C LYS A 541 35.53 2.89 13.01
N SER A 542 35.41 1.72 13.62
CA SER A 542 35.37 0.43 12.94
C SER A 542 33.99 0.15 12.34
N ILE A 543 33.96 -0.53 11.19
CA ILE A 543 32.72 -0.91 10.48
C ILE A 543 32.69 -2.43 10.35
N ASN A 544 31.56 -3.04 10.71
CA ASN A 544 31.36 -4.48 10.62
C ASN A 544 30.94 -4.87 9.21
N ALA A 545 31.78 -5.62 8.51
CA ALA A 545 31.51 -6.09 7.16
C ALA A 545 30.58 -7.33 7.15
N ILE A 546 29.46 -7.23 6.43
CA ILE A 546 28.58 -8.36 6.08
C ILE A 546 29.06 -8.95 4.76
N ARG A 547 29.31 -10.26 4.73
CA ARG A 547 29.98 -10.94 3.61
C ARG A 547 29.22 -12.18 3.18
N ALA A 548 29.13 -12.40 1.88
CA ALA A 548 28.71 -13.67 1.31
C ALA A 548 29.87 -14.68 1.38
N PHE A 549 29.59 -15.90 1.86
CA PHE A 549 30.55 -17.01 1.86
C PHE A 549 29.99 -18.14 0.99
N THR A 550 30.60 -18.38 -0.16
CA THR A 550 30.24 -19.53 -1.00
C THR A 550 30.61 -20.84 -0.30
N GLY A 551 29.69 -21.82 -0.28
CA GLY A 551 29.95 -23.17 0.24
C GLY A 551 29.74 -23.38 1.75
N LYS A 552 29.21 -22.39 2.49
CA LYS A 552 28.78 -22.54 3.89
C LYS A 552 27.26 -22.56 4.06
N GLY A 553 26.54 -23.26 3.17
CA GLY A 553 25.13 -23.67 3.32
C GLY A 553 24.08 -22.55 3.30
N ASN A 554 23.05 -22.71 2.47
CA ASN A 554 21.76 -22.04 2.64
C ASN A 554 21.01 -22.59 3.85
#